data_AF-A0A0M9GI44-F1
#
_entry.id   AF-A0A0M9GI44-F1
#
_cell.length_a   1.000
_cell.length_b   1.000
_cell.length_c   1.000
_cell.angle_alpha   90.00
_cell.angle_beta   90.00
_cell.angle_gamma   90.00
#
_symmetry.space_group_name_H-M   'P 1'
#
loop_
_entity.id
_entity.type
_entity.pdbx_description
1 polymer ?
#
loop_
_entity_poly.entity_id
_entity_poly.type
_entity_poly.pdbx_seq_one_letter_code
_entity_poly.pdbx_strand_id
1 'polypeptide(L)'
;MAQRDELIRQALPAMLARAGTPPLHLLPVHLRQQATPAGTAFLRWRRVDRTAMGVAQWRALLLAPNTPSALVPTLYQLEHQRLLLNAQISLAHTLARLARSTAHKLAYAERIQQQRTRCTEVL
;
A
#
# COMPACT_ATOMS: atom_id res chain seq x y z
N MET A 1 -4.30 12.98 5.39
CA MET A 1 -3.12 12.16 4.99
C MET A 1 -2.57 11.37 6.18
N ALA A 2 -2.57 11.97 7.39
CA ALA A 2 -2.15 11.37 8.66
C ALA A 2 -2.52 9.88 8.86
N GLN A 3 -3.80 9.49 8.76
CA GLN A 3 -4.21 8.11 9.09
C GLN A 3 -3.71 7.03 8.10
N ARG A 4 -3.59 7.37 6.81
CA ARG A 4 -2.96 6.48 5.81
C ARG A 4 -1.47 6.31 6.12
N ASP A 5 -0.81 7.43 6.34
CA ASP A 5 0.64 7.46 6.56
C ASP A 5 1.00 6.81 7.90
N GLU A 6 0.11 6.86 8.88
CA GLU A 6 0.19 6.14 10.15
C GLU A 6 0.11 4.62 9.94
N LEU A 7 -0.91 4.13 9.22
CA LEU A 7 -1.06 2.71 8.88
C LEU A 7 0.19 2.15 8.19
N ILE A 8 0.72 2.90 7.22
CA ILE A 8 1.94 2.53 6.50
C ILE A 8 3.14 2.55 7.45
N ARG A 9 3.31 3.61 8.25
CA ARG A 9 4.46 3.77 9.14
C ARG A 9 4.51 2.72 10.24
N GLN A 10 3.38 2.24 10.73
CA GLN A 10 3.32 1.23 11.78
C GLN A 10 3.50 -0.19 11.24
N ALA A 11 2.78 -0.56 10.17
CA ALA A 11 2.73 -1.96 9.73
C ALA A 11 3.89 -2.35 8.80
N LEU A 12 4.39 -1.42 7.98
CA LEU A 12 5.38 -1.70 6.95
C LEU A 12 6.76 -2.09 7.54
N PRO A 13 7.31 -1.37 8.54
CA PRO A 13 8.61 -1.72 9.11
C PRO A 13 8.60 -3.10 9.78
N ALA A 14 7.55 -3.43 10.54
CA ALA A 14 7.42 -4.72 11.21
C ALA A 14 7.37 -5.88 10.20
N MET A 15 6.64 -5.69 9.09
CA MET A 15 6.58 -6.72 8.04
C MET A 15 7.91 -6.89 7.31
N LEU A 16 8.60 -5.79 6.98
CA LEU A 16 9.91 -5.84 6.34
C LEU A 16 10.98 -6.45 7.25
N ALA A 17 10.95 -6.14 8.55
CA ALA A 17 11.85 -6.73 9.54
C ALA A 17 11.67 -8.26 9.58
N ARG A 18 10.42 -8.75 9.70
CA ARG A 18 10.15 -10.19 9.69
C ARG A 18 10.55 -10.87 8.37
N ALA A 19 10.37 -10.20 7.23
CA ALA A 19 10.81 -10.72 5.93
C ALA A 19 12.35 -10.73 5.76
N GLY A 20 13.07 -9.97 6.59
CA GLY A 20 14.52 -9.80 6.55
C GLY A 20 15.30 -10.67 7.54
N THR A 21 14.64 -11.54 8.32
CA THR A 21 15.32 -12.43 9.27
C THR A 21 15.75 -13.75 8.63
N PRO A 22 16.80 -14.43 9.12
CA PRO A 22 17.11 -15.80 8.71
C PRO A 22 15.93 -16.76 8.97
N PRO A 23 15.72 -17.78 8.12
CA PRO A 23 16.46 -18.06 6.88
C PRO A 23 15.91 -17.30 5.65
N LEU A 24 14.90 -16.44 5.80
CA LEU A 24 14.23 -15.75 4.68
C LEU A 24 15.15 -14.80 3.91
N HIS A 25 16.10 -14.15 4.60
CA HIS A 25 17.05 -13.22 3.97
C HIS A 25 18.05 -13.89 3.01
N LEU A 26 18.15 -15.23 3.06
CA LEU A 26 19.02 -16.03 2.19
C LEU A 26 18.32 -16.41 0.88
N LEU A 27 17.02 -16.15 0.76
CA LEU A 27 16.23 -16.53 -0.40
C LEU A 27 16.52 -15.58 -1.58
N PRO A 28 16.46 -16.05 -2.84
CA PRO A 28 16.74 -15.23 -4.01
C PRO A 28 15.66 -14.17 -4.30
N VAL A 29 14.54 -14.20 -3.56
CA VAL A 29 13.39 -13.31 -3.73
C VAL A 29 13.02 -12.72 -2.37
N HIS A 30 13.00 -11.40 -2.28
CA HIS A 30 12.69 -10.67 -1.05
C HIS A 30 11.45 -9.81 -1.21
N LEU A 31 10.74 -9.63 -0.10
CA LEU A 31 9.71 -8.61 -0.01
C LEU A 31 10.36 -7.23 0.18
N ARG A 32 10.00 -6.29 -0.69
CA ARG A 32 10.57 -4.93 -0.69
C ARG A 32 9.46 -3.88 -0.82
N GLN A 33 9.72 -2.72 -0.23
CA GLN A 33 8.92 -1.52 -0.47
C GLN A 33 9.25 -0.92 -1.84
N GLN A 34 8.23 -0.47 -2.57
CA GLN A 34 8.35 0.31 -3.79
C GLN A 34 7.52 1.59 -3.64
N ALA A 35 8.19 2.74 -3.69
CA ALA A 35 7.54 4.03 -3.75
C ALA A 35 6.92 4.27 -5.14
N THR A 36 5.82 5.01 -5.18
CA THR A 36 5.16 5.47 -6.40
C THR A 36 5.21 6.99 -6.50
N PRO A 37 5.09 7.56 -7.72
CA PRO A 37 5.04 9.02 -7.90
C PRO A 37 3.91 9.71 -7.13
N ALA A 38 2.84 8.98 -6.79
CA ALA A 38 1.72 9.48 -6.00
C ALA A 38 2.04 9.58 -4.49
N GLY A 39 3.29 9.34 -4.08
CA GLY A 39 3.73 9.40 -2.68
C GLY A 39 3.21 8.24 -1.81
N THR A 40 2.67 7.18 -2.42
CA THR A 40 2.32 5.94 -1.72
C THR A 40 3.40 4.89 -1.96
N ALA A 41 3.60 4.00 -0.99
CA ALA A 41 4.52 2.90 -1.12
C ALA A 41 3.81 1.57 -0.97
N PHE A 42 4.13 0.60 -1.82
CA PHE A 42 3.55 -0.74 -1.82
C PHE A 42 4.62 -1.79 -1.57
N LEU A 43 4.20 -2.94 -1.05
CA LEU A 43 5.06 -4.10 -0.91
C LEU A 43 5.02 -4.95 -2.18
N ARG A 44 6.20 -5.40 -2.62
CA ARG A 44 6.36 -6.26 -3.79
C ARG A 44 7.43 -7.31 -3.54
N TRP A 45 7.18 -8.51 -4.03
CA TRP A 45 8.23 -9.51 -4.19
C TRP A 45 9.19 -9.08 -5.29
N ARG A 46 10.48 -9.21 -5.05
CA ARG A 46 11.52 -8.79 -5.98
C ARG A 46 12.70 -9.74 -5.87
N ARG A 47 13.25 -10.14 -7.02
CA ARG A 47 14.53 -10.86 -7.04
C ARG A 47 15.63 -9.99 -6.46
N VAL A 48 16.57 -10.61 -5.75
CA VAL A 48 17.73 -9.91 -5.17
C VAL A 48 18.60 -9.27 -6.26
N ASP A 49 18.76 -9.93 -7.40
CA ASP A 49 19.44 -9.44 -8.60
C ASP A 49 18.69 -8.31 -9.35
N ARG A 50 17.49 -7.94 -8.86
CA ARG A 50 16.62 -6.88 -9.41
C ARG A 50 16.09 -7.11 -10.82
N THR A 51 16.27 -8.30 -11.40
CA THR A 51 15.85 -8.62 -12.78
C THR A 51 14.35 -8.78 -12.94
N ALA A 52 13.64 -9.19 -11.87
CA ALA A 52 12.20 -9.40 -11.91
C ALA A 52 11.50 -9.06 -10.60
N MET A 53 10.19 -8.82 -10.68
CA MET A 53 9.34 -8.46 -9.54
C MET A 53 7.91 -8.98 -9.69
N GLY A 54 7.15 -8.92 -8.62
CA GLY A 54 5.73 -9.30 -8.56
C GLY A 54 5.51 -10.70 -8.00
N VAL A 55 4.23 -11.05 -7.82
CA VAL A 55 3.78 -12.30 -7.18
C VAL A 55 4.31 -13.56 -7.88
N ALA A 56 4.63 -13.48 -9.18
CA ALA A 56 5.24 -14.58 -9.92
C ALA A 56 6.58 -15.03 -9.30
N GLN A 57 7.34 -14.11 -8.69
CA GLN A 57 8.61 -14.43 -8.02
C GLN A 57 8.38 -15.20 -6.71
N TRP A 58 7.37 -14.81 -5.94
CA TRP A 58 6.96 -15.56 -4.75
C TRP A 58 6.44 -16.95 -5.12
N ARG A 59 5.62 -17.06 -6.18
CA ARG A 59 5.13 -18.36 -6.67
C ARG A 59 6.28 -19.27 -7.10
N ALA A 60 7.22 -18.73 -7.88
CA ALA A 60 8.39 -19.49 -8.31
C ALA A 60 9.24 -19.96 -7.13
N LEU A 61 9.44 -19.09 -6.12
CA LEU A 61 10.11 -19.44 -4.88
C LEU A 61 9.37 -20.55 -4.12
N LEU A 62 8.05 -20.41 -3.92
CA LEU A 62 7.25 -21.37 -3.16
C LEU A 62 7.23 -22.77 -3.81
N LEU A 63 7.23 -22.83 -5.15
CA LEU A 63 7.19 -24.07 -5.93
C LEU A 63 8.58 -24.64 -6.25
N ALA A 64 9.66 -23.96 -5.88
CA ALA A 64 11.00 -24.43 -6.19
C ALA A 64 11.31 -25.72 -5.40
N PRO A 65 11.86 -26.77 -6.04
CA PRO A 65 12.15 -28.05 -5.36
C PRO A 65 13.12 -27.93 -4.18
N ASN A 66 13.96 -26.89 -4.19
CA ASN A 66 14.94 -26.61 -3.15
C ASN A 66 14.42 -25.69 -2.05
N THR A 67 13.17 -25.23 -2.11
CA THR A 67 12.58 -24.46 -1.02
C THR A 67 12.22 -25.40 0.14
N PRO A 68 12.81 -25.22 1.34
CA PRO A 68 12.52 -26.07 2.47
C PRO A 68 11.03 -26.02 2.83
N SER A 69 10.39 -27.18 3.00
CA SER A 69 8.95 -27.28 3.34
C SER A 69 8.58 -26.52 4.61
N ALA A 70 9.52 -26.41 5.57
CA ALA A 70 9.35 -25.63 6.79
C ALA A 70 9.12 -24.12 6.54
N LEU A 71 9.53 -23.58 5.39
CA LEU A 71 9.34 -22.17 5.04
C LEU A 71 8.04 -21.90 4.30
N VAL A 72 7.37 -22.93 3.78
CA VAL A 72 6.12 -22.78 3.02
C VAL A 72 5.03 -22.04 3.81
N PRO A 73 4.76 -22.36 5.10
CA PRO A 73 3.77 -21.63 5.89
C PRO A 73 4.13 -20.15 6.06
N THR A 74 5.42 -19.85 6.32
CA THR A 74 5.90 -18.48 6.51
C THR A 74 5.82 -17.67 5.22
N LEU A 75 6.23 -18.25 4.08
CA LEU A 75 6.12 -17.61 2.77
C LEU A 75 4.66 -17.34 2.38
N TYR A 76 3.75 -18.26 2.70
CA TYR A 76 2.31 -18.05 2.52
C TYR A 76 1.79 -16.88 3.38
N GLN A 77 2.13 -16.85 4.67
CA GLN A 77 1.71 -15.77 5.57
C GLN A 77 2.21 -14.40 5.11
N LEU A 78 3.45 -14.32 4.63
CA LEU A 78 4.01 -13.08 4.09
C LEU A 78 3.25 -12.59 2.85
N GLU A 79 2.86 -13.49 1.93
CA GLU A 79 2.04 -13.09 0.77
C GLU A 79 0.64 -12.63 1.19
N HIS A 80 0.02 -13.35 2.12
CA HIS A 80 -1.29 -12.98 2.66
C HIS A 80 -1.26 -11.57 3.28
N GLN A 81 -0.25 -11.28 4.11
CA GLN A 81 -0.09 -9.96 4.73
C GLN A 81 0.27 -8.88 3.71
N ARG A 82 1.07 -9.20 2.68
CA ARG A 82 1.36 -8.27 1.58
C ARG A 82 0.08 -7.84 0.87
N LEU A 83 -0.79 -8.80 0.56
CA LEU A 83 -2.08 -8.55 -0.08
C LEU A 83 -2.95 -7.64 0.78
N LEU A 84 -3.12 -7.97 2.06
CA LEU A 84 -3.94 -7.17 2.98
C LEU A 84 -3.41 -5.75 3.15
N LEU A 85 -2.11 -5.57 3.38
CA LEU A 85 -1.53 -4.24 3.55
C LEU A 85 -1.62 -3.41 2.27
N ASN A 86 -1.32 -3.99 1.11
CA ASN A 86 -1.45 -3.26 -0.16
C ASN A 86 -2.92 -2.88 -0.44
N ALA A 87 -3.89 -3.72 -0.07
CA ALA A 87 -5.31 -3.39 -0.17
C ALA A 87 -5.68 -2.23 0.76
N GLN A 88 -5.26 -2.27 2.03
CA GLN A 88 -5.50 -1.19 3.00
C GLN A 88 -4.91 0.14 2.51
N ILE A 89 -3.69 0.13 1.97
CA ILE A 89 -3.03 1.32 1.38
C ILE A 89 -3.85 1.87 0.22
N SER A 90 -4.34 0.99 -0.67
CA SER A 90 -5.15 1.39 -1.83
C SER A 90 -6.50 2.00 -1.41
N LEU A 91 -7.16 1.39 -0.43
CA LEU A 91 -8.42 1.86 0.13
C LEU A 91 -8.25 3.22 0.81
N ALA A 92 -7.27 3.35 1.71
CA ALA A 92 -6.98 4.58 2.42
C ALA A 92 -6.65 5.73 1.46
N HIS A 93 -5.88 5.46 0.40
CA HIS A 93 -5.59 6.43 -0.65
C HIS A 93 -6.85 6.88 -1.41
N THR A 94 -7.73 5.93 -1.73
CA THR A 94 -8.97 6.19 -2.47
C THR A 94 -9.95 7.00 -1.63
N LEU A 95 -10.18 6.61 -0.37
CA LEU A 95 -11.01 7.35 0.58
C LEU A 95 -10.48 8.77 0.80
N ALA A 96 -9.17 8.94 0.96
CA ALA A 96 -8.57 10.26 1.14
C ALA A 96 -8.76 11.16 -0.09
N ARG A 97 -8.67 10.62 -1.31
CA ARG A 97 -8.98 11.37 -2.54
C ARG A 97 -10.45 11.75 -2.61
N LEU A 98 -11.35 10.81 -2.30
CA LEU A 98 -12.79 11.05 -2.29
C LEU A 98 -13.14 12.16 -1.31
N ALA A 99 -12.67 12.07 -0.07
CA ALA A 99 -12.91 13.08 0.96
C ALA A 99 -12.48 14.49 0.52
N ARG A 100 -11.28 14.64 -0.08
CA ARG A 100 -10.80 15.93 -0.60
C ARG A 100 -11.67 16.45 -1.75
N SER A 101 -12.02 15.58 -2.69
CA SER A 101 -12.86 15.94 -3.83
C SER A 101 -14.24 16.40 -3.36
N THR A 102 -14.85 15.69 -2.41
CA THR A 102 -16.14 16.05 -1.81
C THR A 102 -16.06 17.38 -1.08
N ALA A 103 -15.03 17.61 -0.25
CA ALA A 103 -14.84 18.89 0.44
C ALA A 103 -14.74 20.08 -0.54
N HIS A 104 -14.00 19.91 -1.64
CA HIS A 104 -13.94 20.94 -2.69
C HIS A 104 -15.31 21.22 -3.33
N LYS A 105 -16.09 20.17 -3.62
CA LYS A 105 -17.43 20.32 -4.20
C LYS A 105 -18.40 21.00 -3.24
N LEU A 106 -18.36 20.67 -1.95
CA LEU A 106 -19.18 21.30 -0.93
C LEU A 106 -18.82 22.79 -0.78
N ALA A 107 -17.54 23.13 -0.67
CA ALA A 107 -17.10 24.52 -0.60
C ALA A 107 -17.49 25.33 -1.85
N TYR A 108 -17.52 24.69 -3.02
CA TYR A 108 -18.02 25.33 -4.24
C TYR A 108 -19.53 25.59 -4.18
N ALA A 109 -20.33 24.60 -3.73
CA ALA A 109 -21.77 24.76 -3.57
C ALA A 109 -22.13 25.86 -2.55
N GLU A 110 -21.41 25.91 -1.42
CA GLU A 110 -21.56 26.97 -0.40
C GLU A 110 -21.29 28.35 -0.99
N ARG A 111 -20.23 28.51 -1.80
CA ARG A 111 -19.93 29.79 -2.47
C ARG A 111 -21.06 30.24 -3.40
N ILE A 112 -21.66 29.32 -4.16
CA ILE A 112 -22.79 29.65 -5.04
C ILE A 112 -23.99 30.13 -4.21
N GLN A 113 -24.31 29.42 -3.12
CA GLN A 113 -25.43 29.78 -2.25
C GLN A 113 -25.21 31.15 -1.58
N GLN A 114 -23.98 31.44 -1.14
CA GLN A 114 -23.59 32.75 -0.59
C GLN A 114 -23.66 33.88 -1.63
N GLN A 115 -23.25 33.63 -2.87
CA GLN A 115 -23.38 34.59 -3.96
C GLN A 115 -24.84 34.95 -4.23
N ARG A 116 -25.72 33.94 -4.28
CA ARG A 116 -27.15 34.17 -4.53
C ARG A 116 -27.80 34.97 -3.39
N THR A 117 -27.58 34.56 -2.14
CA THR A 117 -28.16 35.23 -0.97
C THR A 117 -27.71 36.68 -0.86
N ARG A 118 -26.41 36.98 -1.01
CA ARG A 118 -25.91 38.37 -1.03
C ARG A 118 -26.50 39.22 -2.14
N CYS A 119 -26.72 38.69 -3.35
CA CYS A 119 -27.40 39.43 -4.41
C CYS A 119 -28.87 39.74 -4.11
N THR A 120 -29.50 39.04 -3.16
CA THR A 120 -30.91 39.23 -2.82
C THR A 120 -31.10 40.25 -1.69
N GLU A 121 -30.07 40.51 -0.89
CA GLU A 121 -30.07 41.52 0.20
C GLU A 121 -29.81 42.96 -0.29
N VAL A 122 -29.51 43.16 -1.58
CA VAL A 122 -29.16 44.47 -2.17
C VAL A 122 -30.32 45.06 -3.01
N LEU A 123 -31.52 44.48 -2.93
CA LEU A 123 -32.75 44.96 -3.56
C LEU A 123 -33.82 45.22 -2.48
#